data_AF-A0A0K9YRK8-F1
#
_entry.id   AF-A0A0K9YRK8-F1
#
_cell.length_a   1.000
_cell.length_b   1.000
_cell.length_c   1.000
_cell.angle_alpha   90.00
_cell.angle_beta   90.00
_cell.angle_gamma   90.00
#
_symmetry.space_group_name_H-M   'P 1'
#
loop_
_entity.id
_entity.type
_entity.pdbx_description
1 polymer ?
#
loop_
_entity_poly.entity_id
_entity_poly.type
_entity_poly.pdbx_seq_one_letter_code
_entity_poly.pdbx_strand_id
1 'polypeptide(L)'
;MAKKKKSKGKGKTSALLKKINKKSKKKWSMNDIKSLAKGYSKKDLKDDKKLKDLIKKVSKAVGIKLSDKQISSVKKQVHEKLG
;
A
#
# COMPACT_ATOMS: atom_id res chain seq x y z
N MET A 1 32.07 -3.48 -23.77
CA MET A 1 30.71 -4.07 -23.73
C MET A 1 29.78 -3.22 -22.86
N ALA A 2 28.63 -2.87 -23.43
CA ALA A 2 27.49 -2.07 -22.97
C ALA A 2 27.45 -1.49 -21.53
N LYS A 3 27.47 -0.14 -21.46
CA LYS A 3 26.96 0.69 -20.35
C LYS A 3 25.47 0.41 -20.10
N LYS A 4 25.12 -0.36 -19.06
CA LYS A 4 23.73 -0.41 -18.57
C LYS A 4 23.48 0.75 -17.60
N LYS A 5 23.03 1.88 -18.13
CA LYS A 5 22.39 2.98 -17.37
C LYS A 5 21.25 2.39 -16.53
N LYS A 6 21.51 2.06 -15.26
CA LYS A 6 20.43 1.79 -14.29
C LYS A 6 19.76 3.12 -13.98
N SER A 7 18.64 3.34 -14.64
CA SER A 7 17.74 4.47 -14.49
C SER A 7 17.54 4.86 -13.03
N LYS A 8 18.00 6.07 -12.72
CA LYS A 8 17.65 6.87 -11.55
C LYS A 8 16.12 7.02 -11.51
N GLY A 9 15.50 6.74 -10.37
CA GLY A 9 14.07 7.04 -10.16
C GLY A 9 13.32 6.08 -9.22
N LYS A 10 13.86 5.72 -8.05
CA LYS A 10 13.13 4.88 -7.06
C LYS A 10 13.38 5.35 -5.62
N GLY A 11 13.22 6.64 -5.36
CA GLY A 11 13.74 7.28 -4.14
C GLY A 11 12.96 7.03 -2.83
N LYS A 12 11.65 6.77 -2.84
CA LYS A 12 10.87 6.71 -1.58
C LYS A 12 9.92 5.52 -1.47
N THR A 13 9.20 5.21 -2.55
CA THR A 13 8.24 4.09 -2.60
C THR A 13 8.91 2.72 -2.48
N SER A 14 10.12 2.59 -3.04
CA SER A 14 10.94 1.36 -2.98
C SER A 14 11.40 1.04 -1.55
N ALA A 15 11.69 2.06 -0.73
CA ALA A 15 12.10 1.86 0.66
C ALA A 15 10.95 1.36 1.54
N LEU A 16 9.74 1.90 1.31
CA LEU A 16 8.53 1.48 2.03
C LEU A 16 8.11 0.06 1.63
N LEU A 17 8.14 -0.25 0.33
CA LEU A 17 7.96 -1.62 -0.20
C LEU A 17 9.00 -2.59 0.36
N LYS A 18 10.29 -2.21 0.42
CA LYS A 18 11.34 -3.06 1.02
C LYS A 18 11.09 -3.34 2.49
N LYS A 19 10.64 -2.34 3.27
CA LYS A 19 10.27 -2.50 4.68
C LYS A 19 9.05 -3.42 4.83
N ILE A 20 8.03 -3.24 3.98
CA ILE A 20 6.85 -4.13 3.92
C ILE A 20 7.30 -5.56 3.61
N ASN A 21 8.15 -5.76 2.61
CA ASN A 21 8.63 -7.09 2.22
C ASN A 21 9.46 -7.77 3.31
N LYS A 22 10.32 -7.00 4.00
CA LYS A 22 11.06 -7.51 5.16
C LYS A 22 10.14 -7.94 6.30
N LYS A 23 9.05 -7.21 6.55
CA LYS A 23 8.12 -7.49 7.67
C LYS A 23 7.08 -8.56 7.34
N SER A 24 6.62 -8.57 6.09
CA SER A 24 5.63 -9.49 5.52
C SER A 24 6.22 -10.88 5.22
N LYS A 25 7.55 -11.00 5.09
CA LYS A 25 8.25 -12.16 4.51
C LYS A 25 7.83 -12.52 3.07
N LYS A 26 6.93 -11.75 2.43
CA LYS A 26 6.54 -11.87 1.03
C LYS A 26 7.16 -10.76 0.17
N LYS A 27 7.46 -11.06 -1.09
CA LYS A 27 7.94 -10.09 -2.08
C LYS A 27 6.76 -9.35 -2.73
N TRP A 28 6.28 -8.28 -2.10
CA TRP A 28 5.32 -7.37 -2.70
C TRP A 28 5.97 -6.51 -3.77
N SER A 29 5.30 -6.42 -4.91
CA SER A 29 5.59 -5.42 -5.93
C SER A 29 4.63 -4.25 -5.81
N MET A 30 5.01 -3.11 -6.39
CA MET A 30 4.11 -1.96 -6.52
C MET A 30 2.85 -2.33 -7.32
N ASN A 31 2.95 -3.29 -8.24
CA ASN A 31 1.84 -3.71 -9.08
C ASN A 31 0.82 -4.54 -8.29
N ASP A 32 1.27 -5.32 -7.30
CA ASP A 32 0.39 -6.05 -6.38
C ASP A 32 -0.41 -5.08 -5.51
N ILE A 33 0.27 -4.08 -4.92
CA ILE A 33 -0.40 -3.05 -4.12
C ILE A 33 -1.41 -2.26 -4.98
N LYS A 34 -1.02 -1.87 -6.20
CA LYS A 34 -1.93 -1.19 -7.14
C LYS A 34 -3.10 -2.08 -7.55
N SER A 35 -2.89 -3.38 -7.77
CA SER A 35 -3.95 -4.33 -8.12
C SER A 35 -4.94 -4.53 -6.99
N LEU A 36 -4.48 -4.51 -5.74
CA LEU A 36 -5.35 -4.57 -4.56
C LEU A 36 -6.17 -3.29 -4.37
N ALA A 37 -5.62 -2.14 -4.73
CA ALA A 37 -6.34 -0.87 -4.75
C ALA A 37 -7.16 -0.67 -6.05
N LYS A 38 -6.99 -1.54 -7.06
CA LYS A 38 -7.68 -1.44 -8.34
C LYS A 38 -9.15 -1.74 -8.13
N GLY A 39 -10.01 -0.79 -8.49
CA GLY A 39 -11.45 -0.86 -8.26
C GLY A 39 -11.94 -0.01 -7.08
N TYR A 40 -11.04 0.57 -6.28
CA TYR A 40 -11.41 1.59 -5.30
C TYR A 40 -11.24 2.98 -5.91
N SER A 41 -12.34 3.72 -6.03
CA SER A 41 -12.36 5.12 -6.44
C SER A 41 -12.15 6.04 -5.24
N LYS A 42 -11.85 7.33 -5.49
CA LYS A 42 -11.80 8.34 -4.40
C LYS A 42 -13.06 8.33 -3.53
N LYS A 43 -14.24 8.10 -4.12
CA LYS A 43 -15.52 7.96 -3.39
C LYS A 43 -15.50 6.77 -2.43
N ASP A 44 -14.98 5.62 -2.88
CA ASP A 44 -14.87 4.42 -2.06
C ASP A 44 -13.82 4.58 -0.94
N LEU A 45 -12.82 5.42 -1.16
CA LEU A 45 -11.84 5.78 -0.13
C LEU A 45 -12.38 6.84 0.85
N LYS A 46 -13.45 7.56 0.51
CA LYS A 46 -14.19 8.41 1.45
C LYS A 46 -15.20 7.60 2.27
N ASP A 47 -15.71 6.49 1.71
CA ASP A 47 -16.57 5.56 2.43
C ASP A 47 -15.78 4.73 3.45
N ASP A 48 -16.17 4.86 4.72
CA ASP A 48 -15.49 4.21 5.84
C ASP A 48 -15.50 2.69 5.77
N LYS A 49 -16.60 2.11 5.27
CA LYS A 49 -16.78 0.67 5.18
C LYS A 49 -15.89 0.09 4.09
N LYS A 50 -15.89 0.71 2.91
CA LYS A 50 -15.05 0.31 1.76
C LYS A 50 -13.58 0.58 2.03
N LEU A 51 -13.22 1.70 2.63
CA LEU A 51 -11.84 1.97 3.03
C LEU A 51 -11.34 0.94 4.06
N LYS A 52 -12.16 0.59 5.06
CA LYS A 52 -11.83 -0.47 6.03
C LYS A 52 -11.65 -1.82 5.36
N ASP A 53 -12.52 -2.15 4.40
CA ASP A 53 -12.43 -3.39 3.62
C ASP A 53 -11.16 -3.44 2.75
N LEU A 54 -10.82 -2.33 2.08
CA LEU A 54 -9.57 -2.18 1.34
C LEU A 54 -8.36 -2.37 2.25
N ILE A 55 -8.33 -1.68 3.40
CA ILE A 55 -7.21 -1.78 4.35
C ILE A 55 -7.07 -3.23 4.83
N LYS A 56 -8.18 -3.92 5.14
CA LYS A 56 -8.15 -5.34 5.53
C LYS A 56 -7.67 -6.25 4.40
N LYS A 57 -8.15 -6.06 3.16
CA LYS A 57 -7.71 -6.82 1.99
C LYS A 57 -6.23 -6.60 1.72
N VAL A 58 -5.78 -5.36 1.73
CA VAL A 58 -4.37 -5.02 1.55
C VAL A 58 -3.54 -5.64 2.66
N SER A 59 -3.93 -5.45 3.93
CA SER A 59 -3.31 -6.04 5.14
C SER A 59 -3.16 -7.57 5.04
N LYS A 60 -4.25 -8.27 4.72
CA LYS A 60 -4.26 -9.73 4.54
C LYS A 60 -3.42 -10.16 3.36
N ALA A 61 -3.54 -9.46 2.23
CA ALA A 61 -2.73 -9.72 1.06
C ALA A 61 -1.27 -9.56 1.46
N VAL A 62 -0.86 -8.39 1.98
CA VAL A 62 0.49 -8.09 2.47
C VAL A 62 0.95 -8.96 3.64
N GLY A 63 0.17 -9.89 4.15
CA GLY A 63 0.59 -10.76 5.26
C GLY A 63 0.96 -9.96 6.52
N ILE A 64 0.52 -8.71 6.62
CA ILE A 64 0.68 -7.89 7.81
C ILE A 64 -0.64 -7.95 8.54
N LYS A 65 -0.65 -8.38 9.80
CA LYS A 65 -1.86 -8.29 10.61
C LYS A 65 -1.94 -6.88 11.19
N LEU A 66 -2.68 -5.99 10.54
CA LEU A 66 -2.96 -4.67 11.10
C LEU A 66 -3.94 -4.79 12.29
N SER A 67 -3.58 -4.20 13.42
CA SER A 67 -4.51 -4.03 14.55
C SER A 67 -5.53 -2.92 14.25
N ASP A 68 -6.66 -2.91 14.96
CA ASP A 68 -7.72 -1.91 14.76
C ASP A 68 -7.22 -0.46 14.90
N LYS A 69 -6.24 -0.23 15.80
CA LYS A 69 -5.58 1.07 15.98
C LYS A 69 -4.80 1.50 14.72
N GLN A 70 -4.12 0.55 14.07
CA GLN A 70 -3.42 0.79 12.81
C GLN A 70 -4.40 1.01 11.65
N ILE A 71 -5.49 0.23 11.60
CA ILE A 71 -6.55 0.42 10.60
C ILE A 71 -7.15 1.82 10.72
N SER A 72 -7.46 2.27 11.93
CA SER A 72 -7.97 3.62 12.20
C SER A 72 -6.98 4.71 11.81
N SER A 73 -5.68 4.52 12.10
CA SER A 73 -4.64 5.48 11.71
C SER A 73 -4.48 5.59 10.20
N VAL A 74 -4.49 4.46 9.47
CA VAL A 74 -4.42 4.45 8.00
C VAL A 74 -5.67 5.10 7.42
N LYS A 75 -6.84 4.81 7.99
CA LYS A 75 -8.11 5.41 7.59
C LYS A 75 -8.05 6.94 7.67
N LYS A 76 -7.59 7.46 8.81
CA LYS A 76 -7.41 8.90 9.03
C LYS A 76 -6.44 9.53 8.03
N GLN A 77 -5.27 8.92 7.82
CA GLN A 77 -4.29 9.42 6.83
C GLN A 77 -4.82 9.44 5.39
N VAL A 78 -5.65 8.46 5.02
CA VAL A 78 -6.27 8.41 3.69
C VAL A 78 -7.33 9.50 3.55
N HIS A 79 -8.17 9.71 4.57
CA HIS A 79 -9.13 10.81 4.60
C HIS A 79 -8.43 12.18 4.53
N GLU A 80 -7.38 12.41 5.32
CA GLU A 80 -6.62 13.67 5.31
C GLU A 80 -5.93 13.94 3.96
N LYS A 81 -5.49 12.89 3.25
CA LYS A 81 -4.90 13.03 1.90
C LYS A 81 -5.90 13.17 0.77
N LEU A 82 -7.17 12.83 1.01
CA LEU A 82 -8.26 12.93 0.04
C LEU A 82 -9.17 14.14 0.30
N GLY A 83 -8.88 14.89 1.37
CA GLY A 83 -9.34 16.25 1.63
C GLY A 83 -8.80 17.18 0.55
#